data_AF-A0A511YGC9-F1
#
_entry.id   AF-A0A511YGC9-F1
#
_cell.length_a   1.000
_cell.length_b   1.000
_cell.length_c   1.000
_cell.angle_alpha   90.00
_cell.angle_beta   90.00
_cell.angle_gamma   90.00
#
_symmetry.space_group_name_H-M   'P 1'
#
loop_
_entity.id
_entity.type
_entity.pdbx_description
1 polymer ?
#
loop_
_entity_poly.entity_id
_entity_poly.type
_entity_poly.pdbx_seq_one_letter_code
_entity_poly.pdbx_strand_id
1 'polypeptide(L)'
;MIKDFFDYHYYRVAKFYYKRDGADATTALISVSAVQTWIIINVLLFIKELFFQNEKLKYGWIVFLFIMIGILIYNKRKYKNKYLELRNKWVSEKKKEKTVNGLIIILTIIFSWCLIFINLFILKKIH
;
A
#
# COMPACT_ATOMS: atom_id res chain seq x y z
N MET A 1 8.36 7.47 14.14
CA MET A 1 7.42 6.34 14.00
C MET A 1 6.63 6.40 12.69
N ILE A 2 6.04 7.56 12.30
CA ILE A 2 5.27 7.69 11.05
C ILE A 2 6.13 7.73 9.76
N LYS A 3 7.36 8.27 9.82
CA LYS A 3 8.18 8.54 8.62
C LYS A 3 8.59 7.30 7.80
N ASP A 4 8.55 6.10 8.38
CA ASP A 4 9.04 4.87 7.75
C ASP A 4 7.97 3.77 7.59
N PHE A 5 6.68 4.11 7.65
CA PHE A 5 5.61 3.10 7.65
C PHE A 5 5.67 2.16 6.44
N PHE A 6 5.77 2.71 5.21
CA PHE A 6 5.84 1.89 3.99
C PHE A 6 7.18 1.17 3.84
N ASP A 7 8.27 1.72 4.39
CA ASP A 7 9.57 1.05 4.42
C ASP A 7 9.51 -0.17 5.34
N TYR A 8 8.82 -0.03 6.48
CA TYR A 8 8.56 -1.13 7.39
C TYR A 8 7.61 -2.17 6.77
N HIS A 9 6.54 -1.75 6.08
CA HIS A 9 5.67 -2.65 5.29
C HIS A 9 6.51 -3.48 4.32
N TYR A 10 7.31 -2.80 3.49
CA TYR A 10 8.19 -3.43 2.52
C TYR A 10 9.11 -4.45 3.21
N TYR A 11 9.80 -4.05 4.27
CA TYR A 11 10.67 -4.95 5.03
C TYR A 11 9.95 -6.20 5.54
N ARG A 12 8.75 -6.06 6.11
CA ARG A 12 8.01 -7.18 6.71
C ARG A 12 7.56 -8.19 5.66
N VAL A 13 7.05 -7.72 4.53
CA VAL A 13 6.67 -8.59 3.42
C VAL A 13 7.91 -9.23 2.80
N ALA A 14 8.99 -8.47 2.61
CA ALA A 14 10.25 -8.97 2.06
C ALA A 14 10.83 -10.09 2.92
N LYS A 15 10.86 -9.89 4.24
CA LYS A 15 11.35 -10.89 5.20
C LYS A 15 10.50 -12.17 5.18
N PHE A 16 9.18 -12.05 5.06
CA PHE A 16 8.29 -13.20 5.00
C PHE A 16 8.51 -14.02 3.72
N TYR A 17 8.66 -13.35 2.57
CA TYR A 17 8.87 -14.00 1.27
C TYR A 17 10.34 -14.18 0.89
N TYR A 18 11.29 -13.93 1.80
CA TYR A 18 12.72 -13.94 1.50
C TYR A 18 13.21 -15.27 0.92
N LYS A 19 12.64 -16.40 1.38
CA LYS A 19 12.97 -17.74 0.84
C LYS A 19 12.68 -17.87 -0.65
N ARG A 20 11.68 -17.14 -1.16
CA ARG A 20 11.26 -17.17 -2.58
C ARG A 20 11.94 -16.08 -3.38
N ASP A 21 11.95 -14.86 -2.85
CA ASP A 21 12.31 -13.67 -3.60
C ASP A 21 13.77 -13.24 -3.41
N GLY A 22 14.47 -13.80 -2.41
CA GLY A 22 15.81 -13.38 -2.05
C GLY A 22 15.90 -11.89 -1.71
N ALA A 23 17.04 -11.28 -2.05
CA ALA A 23 17.31 -9.86 -1.80
C ALA A 23 16.53 -8.90 -2.72
N ASP A 24 15.99 -9.39 -3.83
CA ASP A 24 15.21 -8.59 -4.78
C ASP A 24 13.84 -8.21 -4.21
N ALA A 25 13.28 -9.04 -3.32
CA ALA A 25 12.07 -8.77 -2.55
C ALA A 25 10.88 -8.29 -3.41
N THR A 26 10.71 -8.90 -4.58
CA THR A 26 9.70 -8.54 -5.60
C THR A 26 8.28 -8.52 -5.05
N THR A 27 7.90 -9.48 -4.21
CA THR A 27 6.56 -9.54 -3.58
C THR A 27 6.32 -8.37 -2.66
N ALA A 28 7.35 -7.93 -1.93
CA ALA A 28 7.25 -6.77 -1.06
C ALA A 28 7.05 -5.48 -1.87
N LEU A 29 7.77 -5.35 -2.99
CA LEU A 29 7.61 -4.25 -3.92
C LEU A 29 6.18 -4.20 -4.48
N ILE A 30 5.64 -5.34 -4.91
CA ILE A 30 4.27 -5.43 -5.41
C ILE A 30 3.27 -5.11 -4.30
N SER A 31 3.44 -5.69 -3.11
CA SER A 31 2.53 -5.50 -1.98
C SER A 31 2.41 -4.04 -1.55
N VAL A 32 3.55 -3.36 -1.33
CA VAL A 32 3.54 -1.95 -0.92
C VAL A 32 2.95 -1.05 -2.02
N SER A 33 3.25 -1.35 -3.29
CA SER A 33 2.72 -0.61 -4.43
C SER A 33 1.21 -0.80 -4.58
N ALA A 34 0.71 -2.03 -4.38
CA ALA A 34 -0.71 -2.34 -4.45
C ALA A 34 -1.48 -1.59 -3.34
N VAL A 35 -0.99 -1.62 -2.10
CA VAL A 35 -1.63 -0.89 -0.99
C VAL A 35 -1.67 0.62 -1.24
N GLN A 36 -0.57 1.22 -1.68
CA GLN A 36 -0.54 2.64 -2.02
C GLN A 36 -1.50 3.00 -3.17
N THR A 37 -1.53 2.15 -4.20
CA THR A 37 -2.46 2.32 -5.34
C THR A 37 -3.90 2.26 -4.86
N TRP A 38 -4.27 1.25 -4.08
CA TRP A 38 -5.63 1.10 -3.55
C TRP A 38 -6.07 2.28 -2.69
N ILE A 39 -5.20 2.78 -1.81
CA ILE A 39 -5.50 3.96 -1.00
C ILE A 39 -5.77 5.17 -1.89
N ILE A 40 -4.86 5.46 -2.84
CA ILE A 40 -4.98 6.63 -3.72
C ILE A 40 -6.25 6.54 -4.58
N ILE A 41 -6.51 5.38 -5.19
CA ILE A 41 -7.69 5.18 -6.03
C ILE A 41 -8.98 5.35 -5.22
N ASN A 42 -9.04 4.81 -4.00
CA ASN A 42 -10.21 4.99 -3.14
C ASN A 42 -10.43 6.46 -2.77
N VAL A 43 -9.37 7.22 -2.48
CA VAL A 43 -9.47 8.66 -2.22
C VAL A 43 -9.99 9.40 -3.45
N LEU A 44 -9.46 9.10 -4.64
CA LEU A 44 -9.90 9.74 -5.89
C LEU A 44 -11.36 9.42 -6.22
N LEU A 45 -11.78 8.16 -6.07
CA LEU A 45 -13.17 7.75 -6.27
C LEU A 45 -14.11 8.43 -5.28
N PHE A 46 -13.71 8.55 -4.01
CA PHE A 46 -14.48 9.25 -3.00
C PHE A 46 -14.65 10.74 -3.33
N ILE A 47 -13.58 11.42 -3.75
CA ILE A 47 -13.64 12.83 -4.20
C ILE A 47 -14.55 12.96 -5.44
N LYS A 48 -14.39 12.06 -6.42
CA LYS A 48 -15.25 12.06 -7.63
C LYS A 48 -16.72 11.97 -7.25
N GLU A 49 -17.06 11.08 -6.31
CA GLU A 49 -18.46 10.89 -5.93
C GLU A 49 -19.00 11.99 -5.03
N LEU A 50 -18.16 12.68 -4.26
CA LEU A 50 -18.62 13.85 -3.50
C LEU A 50 -18.94 15.06 -4.39
N PHE A 51 -18.12 15.33 -5.41
CA PHE A 51 -18.20 16.59 -6.17
C PHE A 51 -18.75 16.44 -7.60
N PHE A 52 -18.68 15.25 -8.20
CA PHE A 52 -18.94 15.02 -9.63
C PHE A 52 -19.88 13.83 -9.89
N GLN A 53 -20.94 13.68 -9.09
CA GLN A 53 -21.85 12.49 -9.13
C GLN A 53 -22.35 12.16 -10.54
N ASN A 54 -22.72 13.17 -11.32
CA ASN A 54 -23.30 13.01 -12.65
C ASN A 54 -22.28 12.68 -13.76
N GLU A 55 -20.98 12.76 -13.47
CA GLU A 55 -19.95 12.47 -14.45
C GLU A 55 -19.58 10.98 -14.48
N LYS A 56 -19.64 10.37 -15.66
CA LYS A 56 -19.17 8.99 -15.88
C LYS A 56 -17.70 8.99 -16.27
N LEU A 57 -16.88 8.27 -15.52
CA LEU A 57 -15.47 8.05 -15.84
C LEU A 57 -15.31 7.03 -16.99
N LYS A 58 -15.55 7.47 -18.23
CA LYS A 58 -15.42 6.65 -19.45
C LYS A 58 -14.04 5.98 -19.59
N TYR A 59 -12.99 6.62 -19.09
CA TYR A 59 -11.60 6.16 -19.15
C TYR A 59 -10.96 5.98 -17.77
N GLY A 60 -11.75 5.71 -16.73
CA GLY A 60 -11.24 5.56 -15.36
C GLY A 60 -10.15 4.48 -15.22
N TRP A 61 -10.22 3.41 -16.03
CA TRP A 61 -9.23 2.34 -16.05
C TRP A 61 -7.84 2.82 -16.54
N ILE A 62 -7.78 3.82 -17.43
CA ILE A 62 -6.53 4.41 -17.92
C ILE A 62 -5.85 5.16 -16.77
N VAL A 63 -6.62 5.97 -16.03
CA VAL A 63 -6.14 6.69 -14.85
C VAL A 63 -5.62 5.71 -13.80
N PHE A 64 -6.37 4.63 -13.54
CA PHE A 64 -5.93 3.55 -12.65
C PHE A 64 -4.58 2.96 -13.09
N LEU A 65 -4.43 2.62 -14.37
CA LEU A 65 -3.21 2.05 -14.91
C LEU A 65 -2.01 3.00 -14.76
N PHE A 66 -2.20 4.30 -15.07
CA PHE A 66 -1.15 5.30 -14.89
C PHE A 66 -0.71 5.44 -13.43
N ILE A 67 -1.65 5.47 -12.50
CA ILE A 67 -1.34 5.55 -11.06
C ILE A 67 -0.59 4.30 -10.61
N MET A 68 -1.07 3.11 -10.98
CA MET A 68 -0.44 1.85 -10.61
C MET A 68 0.98 1.74 -11.14
N ILE A 69 1.20 2.05 -12.43
CA ILE A 69 2.53 2.04 -13.07
C ILE A 69 3.42 3.10 -12.44
N GLY A 70 2.92 4.31 -12.23
CA GLY A 70 3.68 5.40 -11.61
C GLY A 70 4.18 5.04 -10.22
N ILE A 71 3.30 4.48 -9.38
CA ILE A 71 3.64 4.01 -8.03
C ILE A 71 4.64 2.87 -8.09
N LEU A 72 4.44 1.90 -8.98
CA LEU A 72 5.35 0.76 -9.11
C LEU A 72 6.75 1.21 -9.54
N ILE A 73 6.86 2.13 -10.51
CA ILE A 73 8.14 2.71 -10.94
C ILE A 73 8.81 3.48 -9.79
N TYR A 74 8.04 4.32 -9.10
CA TYR A 74 8.52 5.08 -7.95
C TYR A 74 9.09 4.15 -6.87
N ASN A 75 8.32 3.14 -6.46
CA ASN A 75 8.74 2.18 -5.44
C ASN A 75 9.90 1.31 -5.90
N LYS A 76 9.95 0.93 -7.19
CA LYS A 76 11.07 0.17 -7.75
C LYS A 76 12.37 0.95 -7.62
N ARG A 77 12.34 2.26 -7.86
CA ARG A 77 13.50 3.14 -7.66
C ARG A 77 13.81 3.30 -6.17
N LYS A 78 12.80 3.55 -5.34
CA LYS A 78 12.95 3.79 -3.90
C LYS A 78 13.53 2.60 -3.14
N TYR A 79 13.09 1.39 -3.45
CA TYR A 79 13.44 0.18 -2.70
C TYR A 79 14.52 -0.68 -3.36
N LYS A 80 15.11 -0.22 -4.47
CA LYS A 80 16.20 -0.94 -5.14
C LYS A 80 17.32 -1.26 -4.12
N ASN A 81 17.60 -2.54 -3.93
CA ASN A 81 18.62 -3.06 -2.99
C ASN A 81 18.44 -2.62 -1.53
N LYS A 82 17.27 -2.11 -1.13
CA LYS A 82 17.04 -1.61 0.23
C LYS A 82 16.79 -2.71 1.26
N TYR A 83 16.49 -3.94 0.85
CA TYR A 83 16.14 -4.98 1.82
C TYR A 83 17.20 -5.18 2.91
N LEU A 84 18.49 -5.20 2.54
CA LEU A 84 19.58 -5.39 3.51
C LEU A 84 19.71 -4.19 4.48
N GLU A 85 19.56 -2.97 3.97
CA GLU A 85 19.55 -1.75 4.79
C GLU A 85 18.41 -1.79 5.82
N LEU A 86 17.20 -2.11 5.36
CA LEU A 86 16.01 -2.19 6.21
C LEU A 86 16.08 -3.38 7.18
N ARG A 87 16.71 -4.49 6.79
CA ARG A 87 17.01 -5.61 7.68
C ARG A 87 17.91 -5.18 8.81
N ASN A 88 18.99 -4.47 8.53
CA ASN A 88 19.91 -4.00 9.58
C ASN A 88 19.21 -3.05 10.55
N LYS A 89 18.28 -2.23 10.04
CA LYS A 89 17.46 -1.30 10.86
C LYS A 89 16.51 -2.00 11.83
N TRP A 90 15.86 -3.09 11.41
CA TRP A 90 14.77 -3.73 12.17
C TRP A 90 15.01 -5.18 12.59
N VAL A 91 16.21 -5.73 12.38
CA VAL A 91 16.53 -7.11 12.83
C VAL A 91 16.54 -7.22 14.36
N SER A 92 16.96 -6.17 15.06
CA SER A 92 17.09 -6.09 16.52
C SER A 92 15.88 -5.46 17.22
N GLU A 93 14.73 -5.35 16.53
CA GLU A 93 13.51 -4.80 17.12
C GLU A 93 13.01 -5.64 18.32
N LYS A 94 12.46 -4.97 19.35
CA LYS A 94 11.92 -5.65 20.53
C LYS A 94 10.74 -6.54 20.14
N LYS A 95 10.62 -7.71 20.77
CA LYS A 95 9.57 -8.71 20.47
C LYS A 95 8.14 -8.12 20.50
N LYS A 96 7.85 -7.23 21.46
CA LYS A 96 6.53 -6.56 21.56
C LYS A 96 6.26 -5.64 20.37
N GLU A 97 7.22 -4.77 20.03
CA GLU A 97 7.12 -3.82 18.90
C GLU A 97 6.98 -4.57 17.57
N LYS A 98 7.76 -5.64 17.39
CA LYS A 98 7.68 -6.53 16.24
C LYS A 98 6.28 -7.07 15.98
N THR A 99 5.61 -7.53 17.04
CA THR A 99 4.26 -8.11 16.93
C THR A 99 3.24 -7.03 16.61
N VAL A 100 3.25 -5.92 17.36
CA VAL A 100 2.32 -4.80 17.16
C VAL A 100 2.44 -4.22 15.76
N ASN A 101 3.67 -3.85 15.36
CA ASN A 101 3.89 -3.24 14.05
C ASN A 101 3.59 -4.23 12.91
N GLY A 102 3.88 -5.53 13.11
CA GLY A 102 3.50 -6.57 12.15
C GLY A 102 2.00 -6.69 11.96
N LEU A 103 1.24 -6.67 13.06
CA LEU A 103 -0.22 -6.67 13.03
C LEU A 103 -0.77 -5.43 12.33
N ILE A 104 -0.20 -4.25 12.60
CA ILE A 104 -0.58 -3.01 11.91
C ILE A 104 -0.43 -3.17 10.39
N ILE A 105 0.68 -3.73 9.88
CA ILE A 105 0.85 -3.95 8.43
C ILE A 105 -0.26 -4.85 7.86
N ILE A 106 -0.57 -5.96 8.54
CA ILE A 106 -1.63 -6.88 8.10
C ILE A 106 -2.98 -6.15 8.06
N LEU A 107 -3.31 -5.41 9.13
CA LEU A 107 -4.53 -4.62 9.22
C LEU A 107 -4.57 -3.55 8.13
N THR A 108 -3.46 -2.89 7.80
CA THR A 108 -3.40 -1.90 6.71
C THR A 108 -3.64 -2.52 5.34
N ILE A 109 -3.08 -3.71 5.08
CA ILE A 109 -3.36 -4.43 3.83
C ILE A 109 -4.86 -4.69 3.75
N ILE A 110 -5.46 -5.34 4.75
CA ILE A 110 -6.90 -5.64 4.78
C ILE A 110 -7.72 -4.34 4.62
N PHE A 111 -7.39 -3.31 5.39
CA PHE A 111 -8.06 -2.02 5.36
C PHE A 111 -8.02 -1.39 3.95
N SER A 112 -6.88 -1.44 3.27
CA SER A 112 -6.75 -0.86 1.92
C SER A 112 -7.70 -1.49 0.90
N TRP A 113 -7.99 -2.79 1.04
CA TRP A 113 -9.01 -3.47 0.22
C TRP A 113 -10.43 -3.15 0.69
N CYS A 114 -10.66 -3.02 2.00
CA CYS A 114 -11.97 -2.71 2.55
C CYS A 114 -12.41 -1.25 2.34
N LEU A 115 -11.50 -0.34 2.00
CA LEU A 115 -11.78 1.09 1.78
C LEU A 115 -12.94 1.33 0.79
N ILE A 116 -13.09 0.47 -0.23
CA ILE A 116 -14.17 0.63 -1.20
C ILE A 116 -15.56 0.49 -0.56
N PHE A 117 -15.71 -0.47 0.36
CA PHE A 117 -16.97 -0.68 1.08
C PHE A 117 -17.26 0.45 2.06
N ILE A 118 -16.20 0.97 2.71
CA ILE A 118 -16.30 2.12 3.60
C ILE A 118 -16.78 3.36 2.82
N ASN A 119 -16.18 3.62 1.66
CA ASN A 119 -16.58 4.73 0.79
C ASN A 119 -18.05 4.59 0.36
N LEU A 120 -18.45 3.42 -0.13
CA LEU A 120 -19.83 3.15 -0.53
C LEU A 120 -20.83 3.36 0.62
N PHE A 121 -20.48 2.91 1.83
CA PHE A 121 -21.32 3.09 3.01
C PHE A 121 -21.49 4.57 3.37
N ILE A 122 -20.39 5.35 3.34
CA ILE A 122 -20.43 6.79 3.64
C ILE A 122 -21.30 7.53 2.60
N LEU A 123 -21.09 7.25 1.31
CA LEU A 123 -21.82 7.90 0.23
C LEU A 123 -23.32 7.62 0.28
N LYS A 124 -23.72 6.39 0.61
CA LYS A 124 -25.13 6.02 0.83
C LYS A 124 -25.79 6.77 2.00
N LYS A 125 -25.01 7.29 2.96
CA LYS A 125 -25.54 8.08 4.08
C LYS A 125 -25.68 9.56 3.73
N ILE A 126 -24.89 10.04 2.76
CA ILE A 126 -24.87 11.44 2.33
C ILE A 126 -25.95 11.70 1.27
N HIS A 127 -26.24 10.71 0.42
CA HIS A 127 -27.29 10.74 -0.61
C HIS A 127 -28.54 9.99 -0.17
#